data_AF-A0A1V4I3R1-F1
#
_entry.id   AF-A0A1V4I3R1-F1
#
_cell.length_a   1.000
_cell.length_b   1.000
_cell.length_c   1.000
_cell.angle_alpha   90.00
_cell.angle_beta   90.00
_cell.angle_gamma   90.00
#
_symmetry.space_group_name_H-M   'P 1'
#
loop_
_entity.id
_entity.type
_entity.pdbx_description
1 polymer ?
#
loop_
_entity_poly.entity_id
_entity_poly.type
_entity_poly.pdbx_seq_one_letter_code
_entity_poly.pdbx_strand_id
1 'polypeptide(L)'
;MKSISLPKRISIIGYIISTVLFMIIAASGISLQGGDEMGYCILNFYIIMPFFTVITAYFITLKKGYLFWLYPIYVGILGEIIPFLIFHTFDITSLFFAFFPAMLGLIIGIITNFINRTVHK
;
A
#
# COMPACT_ATOMS: atom_id res chain seq x y z
N MET A 1 -30.23 -1.38 -7.51
CA MET A 1 -28.79 -1.44 -7.22
C MET A 1 -28.44 -0.36 -6.19
N LYS A 2 -27.95 -0.71 -4.99
CA LYS A 2 -27.51 0.29 -3.98
C LYS A 2 -26.27 1.01 -4.50
N SER A 3 -26.33 2.34 -4.62
CA SER A 3 -25.16 3.12 -5.05
C SER A 3 -24.07 3.05 -3.98
N ILE A 4 -22.83 2.76 -4.39
CA ILE A 4 -21.68 2.71 -3.49
C ILE A 4 -21.39 4.15 -3.02
N SER A 5 -21.30 4.35 -1.71
CA SER A 5 -20.97 5.67 -1.13
C SER A 5 -19.57 6.13 -1.52
N LEU A 6 -19.38 7.44 -1.70
CA LEU A 6 -18.12 8.04 -2.13
C LEU A 6 -16.88 7.58 -1.32
N PRO A 7 -16.93 7.46 0.03
CA PRO A 7 -15.79 6.96 0.81
C PRO A 7 -15.40 5.53 0.45
N LYS A 8 -16.40 4.66 0.24
CA LYS A 8 -16.15 3.27 -0.17
C LYS A 8 -15.52 3.19 -1.56
N ARG A 9 -15.95 4.05 -2.50
CA ARG A 9 -15.37 4.10 -3.84
C ARG A 9 -13.88 4.45 -3.80
N ILE A 10 -13.50 5.45 -3.01
CA ILE A 10 -12.11 5.89 -2.89
C ILE A 10 -11.25 4.80 -2.24
N SER A 11 -11.76 4.12 -1.22
CA SER A 11 -11.10 2.93 -0.69
C SER A 11 -10.89 1.90 -1.79
N ILE A 12 -11.96 1.44 -2.46
CA ILE A 12 -11.89 0.41 -3.51
C ILE A 12 -10.88 0.79 -4.60
N ILE A 13 -10.89 2.04 -5.07
CA ILE A 13 -9.94 2.54 -6.06
C ILE A 13 -8.51 2.42 -5.53
N GLY A 14 -8.25 2.83 -4.29
CA GLY A 14 -6.93 2.70 -3.68
C GLY A 14 -6.46 1.24 -3.61
N TYR A 15 -7.33 0.31 -3.21
CA TYR A 15 -7.00 -1.13 -3.23
C TYR A 15 -6.64 -1.62 -4.63
N ILE A 16 -7.45 -1.26 -5.65
CA ILE A 16 -7.23 -1.66 -7.04
C ILE A 16 -5.90 -1.12 -7.56
N ILE A 17 -5.61 0.16 -7.35
CA ILE A 17 -4.34 0.76 -7.82
C ILE A 17 -3.16 0.08 -7.13
N SER A 18 -3.25 -0.18 -5.82
CA SER A 18 -2.21 -0.95 -5.11
C SER A 18 -2.06 -2.36 -5.67
N THR A 19 -3.15 -3.08 -5.98
CA THR A 19 -3.06 -4.40 -6.63
C THR A 19 -2.28 -4.30 -7.94
N VAL A 20 -2.65 -3.34 -8.80
CA VAL A 20 -2.03 -3.18 -10.11
C VAL A 20 -0.54 -2.86 -9.98
N LEU A 21 -0.17 -1.93 -9.09
CA LEU A 21 1.23 -1.59 -8.83
C LEU A 21 2.03 -2.81 -8.35
N PHE A 22 1.49 -3.55 -7.39
CA PHE A 22 2.12 -4.73 -6.81
C PHE A 22 2.26 -5.86 -7.84
N MET A 23 1.30 -6.03 -8.75
CA MET A 23 1.42 -6.95 -9.88
C MET A 23 2.50 -6.52 -10.88
N ILE A 24 2.66 -5.22 -11.14
CA ILE A 24 3.73 -4.70 -12.01
C ILE A 24 5.11 -4.97 -11.37
N ILE A 25 5.23 -4.71 -10.07
CA ILE A 25 6.44 -5.06 -9.30
C ILE A 25 6.71 -6.57 -9.47
N ALA A 26 5.76 -7.44 -9.13
CA ALA A 26 5.94 -8.89 -9.29
C ALA A 26 6.33 -9.32 -10.72
N ALA A 27 5.65 -8.80 -11.75
CA ALA A 27 5.92 -9.16 -13.15
C ALA A 27 7.32 -8.72 -13.60
N SER A 28 7.75 -7.52 -13.20
CA SER A 28 9.11 -7.04 -13.49
C SER A 28 10.16 -7.86 -12.76
N GLY A 29 9.88 -8.30 -11.52
CA GLY A 29 10.77 -9.18 -10.77
C GLY A 29 10.93 -10.57 -11.38
N ILE A 30 9.84 -11.19 -11.84
CA ILE A 30 9.90 -12.53 -12.47
C ILE A 30 10.73 -12.53 -13.75
N SER A 31 10.86 -11.38 -14.42
CA SER A 31 11.63 -11.21 -15.66
C SER A 31 13.06 -10.70 -15.42
N LEU A 32 13.55 -10.70 -14.18
CA LEU A 32 14.89 -10.21 -13.83
C LEU A 32 15.99 -11.02 -14.52
N GLN A 33 16.97 -10.31 -15.05
CA GLN A 33 18.24 -10.90 -15.47
C GLN A 33 19.16 -11.01 -14.26
N GLY A 34 19.99 -12.07 -14.23
CA GLY A 34 20.92 -12.29 -13.13
C GLY A 34 21.88 -11.11 -12.96
N GLY A 35 21.97 -10.56 -11.75
CA GLY A 35 22.83 -9.42 -11.40
C GLY A 35 22.09 -8.10 -11.13
N ASP A 36 20.82 -7.98 -11.53
CA ASP A 36 20.02 -6.75 -11.34
C ASP A 36 19.16 -6.78 -10.06
N GLU A 37 19.24 -7.85 -9.27
CA GLU A 37 18.33 -8.11 -8.14
C GLU A 37 18.44 -7.02 -7.07
N MET A 38 19.65 -6.54 -6.79
CA MET A 38 19.86 -5.49 -5.78
C MET A 38 19.18 -4.17 -6.19
N GLY A 39 19.38 -3.76 -7.44
CA GLY A 39 18.80 -2.52 -7.97
C GLY A 39 17.27 -2.59 -8.00
N TYR A 40 16.75 -3.73 -8.43
CA TYR A 40 15.33 -4.02 -8.39
C TYR A 40 14.76 -3.96 -6.98
N CYS A 41 15.45 -4.58 -6.01
CA CYS A 41 14.97 -4.60 -4.63
C CYS A 41 14.91 -3.20 -4.03
N ILE A 42 16.01 -2.43 -4.14
CA ILE A 42 16.09 -1.04 -3.67
C ILE A 42 14.96 -0.21 -4.25
N LEU A 43 14.79 -0.23 -5.57
CA LEU A 43 13.78 0.58 -6.24
C LEU A 43 12.36 0.16 -5.83
N ASN A 44 12.05 -1.13 -5.85
CA ASN A 44 10.66 -1.57 -5.71
C ASN A 44 10.24 -1.77 -4.26
N PHE A 45 11.01 -2.51 -3.44
CA PHE A 45 10.63 -2.82 -2.07
C PHE A 45 10.98 -1.72 -1.07
N TYR A 46 12.06 -0.97 -1.30
CA TYR A 46 12.52 0.03 -0.32
C TYR A 46 12.11 1.48 -0.68
N ILE A 47 11.73 1.75 -1.93
CA ILE A 47 11.34 3.11 -2.37
C ILE A 47 9.90 3.14 -2.84
N ILE A 48 9.57 2.48 -3.97
CA ILE A 48 8.27 2.61 -4.62
C ILE A 48 7.16 2.07 -3.71
N MET A 49 7.28 0.84 -3.22
CA MET A 49 6.26 0.20 -2.40
C MET A 49 5.96 0.98 -1.09
N PRO A 50 6.97 1.35 -0.27
CA PRO A 50 6.75 2.18 0.92
C PRO A 50 6.07 3.52 0.61
N PHE A 51 6.57 4.24 -0.40
CA PHE A 51 6.05 5.56 -0.73
C PHE A 51 4.60 5.49 -1.22
N PHE A 52 4.32 4.52 -2.10
CA PHE A 52 2.99 4.33 -2.66
C PHE A 52 1.97 3.90 -1.60
N THR A 53 2.38 3.03 -0.66
CA THR A 53 1.51 2.57 0.42
C THR A 53 1.17 3.69 1.41
N VAL A 54 2.10 4.59 1.72
CA VAL A 54 1.82 5.81 2.52
C VAL A 54 0.77 6.68 1.85
N ILE A 55 0.99 7.04 0.58
CA ILE A 55 0.12 7.94 -0.17
C ILE A 55 -1.30 7.37 -0.26
N THR A 56 -1.39 6.10 -0.63
CA THR A 56 -2.68 5.45 -0.80
C THR A 56 -3.42 5.31 0.53
N ALA A 57 -2.73 4.89 1.61
CA ALA A 57 -3.33 4.81 2.94
C ALA A 57 -3.84 6.18 3.43
N TYR A 58 -3.08 7.24 3.18
CA TYR A 58 -3.49 8.61 3.49
C TYR A 58 -4.81 8.99 2.78
N PHE A 59 -4.88 8.83 1.46
CA PHE A 59 -6.08 9.17 0.68
C PHE A 59 -7.30 8.32 1.04
N ILE A 60 -7.10 7.01 1.27
CA ILE A 60 -8.16 6.11 1.73
C ILE A 60 -8.71 6.61 3.08
N THR A 61 -7.84 7.10 3.98
CA THR A 61 -8.22 7.55 5.32
C THR A 61 -8.94 8.90 5.32
N LEU A 62 -8.60 9.83 4.42
CA LEU A 62 -9.28 11.14 4.30
C LEU A 62 -10.79 11.04 4.10
N LYS A 63 -11.28 9.90 3.62
CA LYS A 63 -12.72 9.67 3.39
C LYS A 63 -13.15 8.58 4.35
N LYS A 64 -13.98 8.95 5.33
CA LYS A 64 -14.43 8.19 6.53
C LYS A 64 -15.08 6.79 6.28
N GLY A 65 -14.56 5.95 5.40
CA GLY A 65 -15.04 4.59 5.14
C GLY A 65 -14.36 3.59 6.07
N TYR A 66 -15.08 2.60 6.59
CA TYR A 66 -14.50 1.59 7.50
C TYR A 66 -13.39 0.72 6.89
N LEU A 67 -13.24 0.74 5.56
CA LEU A 67 -12.28 -0.09 4.83
C LEU A 67 -10.82 0.37 4.97
N PHE A 68 -10.56 1.57 5.51
CA PHE A 68 -9.18 2.06 5.66
C PHE A 68 -8.37 1.24 6.66
N TRP A 69 -9.01 0.66 7.69
CA TRP A 69 -8.34 -0.16 8.71
C TRP A 69 -7.73 -1.45 8.16
N LEU A 70 -8.30 -2.00 7.09
CA LEU A 70 -7.82 -3.25 6.49
C LEU A 70 -6.65 -3.02 5.52
N TYR A 71 -6.38 -1.76 5.15
CA TYR A 71 -5.42 -1.47 4.09
C TYR A 71 -3.97 -1.84 4.45
N PRO A 72 -3.46 -1.54 5.66
CA PRO A 72 -2.13 -1.97 6.07
C PRO A 72 -1.95 -3.49 6.03
N ILE A 73 -2.95 -4.24 6.52
CA ILE A 73 -2.92 -5.70 6.51
C ILE A 73 -2.87 -6.22 5.06
N TYR A 74 -3.71 -5.65 4.19
CA TYR A 74 -3.76 -6.01 2.78
C TYR A 74 -2.41 -5.84 2.08
N VAL A 75 -1.78 -4.67 2.19
CA VAL A 75 -0.49 -4.44 1.54
C VAL A 75 0.66 -5.18 2.22
N GLY A 76 0.56 -5.45 3.54
CA GLY A 76 1.50 -6.32 4.25
C GLY A 76 1.48 -7.75 3.70
N ILE A 77 0.30 -8.33 3.48
CA ILE A 77 0.15 -9.66 2.86
C ILE A 77 0.76 -9.66 1.45
N LEU A 78 0.47 -8.64 0.63
CA LEU A 78 1.07 -8.54 -0.69
C LEU A 78 2.60 -8.37 -0.63
N GLY A 79 3.10 -7.65 0.37
CA GLY A 79 4.53 -7.47 0.63
C GLY A 79 5.28 -8.77 0.91
N GLU A 80 4.61 -9.80 1.42
CA GLU A 80 5.17 -11.16 1.59
C GLU A 80 5.02 -12.02 0.33
N ILE A 81 3.88 -11.91 -0.35
CA ILE A 81 3.60 -12.71 -1.55
C ILE A 81 4.59 -12.37 -2.68
N ILE A 82 4.93 -11.09 -2.86
CA ILE A 82 5.80 -10.67 -3.97
C ILE A 82 7.21 -11.27 -3.89
N PRO A 83 7.98 -11.13 -2.79
CA PRO A 83 9.30 -11.76 -2.67
C PRO A 83 9.23 -13.27 -2.81
N PHE A 84 8.17 -13.91 -2.32
CA PHE A 84 7.98 -15.35 -2.52
C PHE A 84 7.82 -15.70 -4.01
N LEU A 85 7.09 -14.90 -4.79
CA LEU A 85 6.92 -15.13 -6.23
C LEU A 85 8.22 -14.91 -7.03
N ILE A 86 9.08 -13.98 -6.61
CA ILE A 86 10.29 -13.59 -7.36
C ILE A 86 11.51 -14.40 -6.93
N PHE A 87 11.71 -14.54 -5.62
CA PHE A 87 12.92 -15.11 -5.02
C PHE A 87 12.67 -16.42 -4.28
N HIS A 88 11.43 -16.94 -4.29
CA HIS A 88 11.04 -18.16 -3.59
C HIS A 88 11.38 -18.16 -2.10
N THR A 89 11.39 -16.98 -1.49
CA THR A 89 11.76 -16.76 -0.08
C THR A 89 10.72 -15.88 0.60
N PHE A 90 10.40 -16.20 1.85
CA PHE A 90 9.67 -15.29 2.74
C PHE A 90 10.67 -14.36 3.40
N ASP A 91 10.48 -13.06 3.23
CA ASP A 91 11.33 -12.04 3.84
C ASP A 91 10.47 -11.10 4.67
N ILE A 92 10.54 -11.26 5.98
CA ILE A 92 9.84 -10.41 6.94
C ILE A 92 10.14 -8.93 6.68
N THR A 93 11.33 -8.61 6.19
CA THR A 93 11.75 -7.25 5.88
C THR A 93 10.81 -6.59 4.86
N SER A 94 10.38 -7.29 3.81
CA SER A 94 9.48 -6.71 2.80
C SER A 94 8.08 -6.44 3.36
N LEU A 95 7.59 -7.27 4.29
CA LEU A 95 6.37 -6.99 5.05
C LEU A 95 6.50 -5.69 5.83
N PHE A 96 7.63 -5.48 6.52
CA PHE A 96 7.88 -4.22 7.24
C PHE A 96 7.78 -3.01 6.30
N PHE A 97 8.37 -3.10 5.11
CA PHE A 97 8.37 -2.02 4.12
C PHE A 97 7.05 -1.82 3.36
N ALA A 98 6.09 -2.73 3.46
CA ALA A 98 4.72 -2.51 2.98
C ALA A 98 3.76 -2.06 4.10
N PHE A 99 3.81 -2.73 5.24
CA PHE A 99 2.87 -2.56 6.35
C PHE A 99 3.09 -1.27 7.13
N PHE A 100 4.31 -1.00 7.60
CA PHE A 100 4.59 0.18 8.43
C PHE A 100 4.36 1.50 7.67
N PRO A 101 4.78 1.64 6.40
CA PRO A 101 4.49 2.84 5.63
C PRO A 101 2.98 3.04 5.41
N ALA A 102 2.21 1.97 5.20
CA ALA A 102 0.75 2.07 5.18
C ALA A 102 0.15 2.52 6.53
N MET A 103 0.68 2.03 7.65
CA MET A 103 0.29 2.52 8.98
C MET A 103 0.60 4.02 9.15
N LEU A 104 1.77 4.48 8.70
CA LEU A 104 2.13 5.90 8.74
C LEU A 104 1.14 6.75 7.94
N GLY A 105 0.83 6.35 6.70
CA GLY A 105 -0.16 7.06 5.88
C GLY A 105 -1.55 7.11 6.54
N LEU A 106 -1.96 6.02 7.19
CA LEU A 106 -3.20 5.96 7.95
C LEU A 106 -3.18 6.92 9.15
N ILE A 107 -2.13 6.92 9.97
CA ILE A 107 -1.99 7.82 11.13
C ILE A 107 -2.05 9.28 10.68
N ILE A 108 -1.29 9.64 9.64
CA ILE A 108 -1.29 11.00 9.07
C ILE A 108 -2.70 11.38 8.62
N GLY A 109 -3.39 10.49 7.89
CA GLY A 109 -4.75 10.75 7.41
C GLY A 109 -5.77 10.91 8.55
N ILE A 110 -5.63 10.17 9.65
CA ILE A 110 -6.47 10.34 10.85
C ILE A 110 -6.23 11.71 11.47
N ILE A 111 -4.96 12.10 11.67
CA ILE A 111 -4.59 13.38 12.26
C ILE A 111 -5.13 14.54 11.41
N THR A 112 -4.95 14.50 10.09
CA THR A 112 -5.47 15.51 9.16
C THR A 112 -7.00 15.63 9.26
N ASN A 113 -7.71 14.51 9.30
CA ASN A 113 -9.16 14.50 9.49
C ASN A 113 -9.60 15.06 10.85
N PHE A 114 -8.81 14.84 11.90
CA PHE A 114 -9.10 15.36 13.23
C PHE A 114 -8.95 16.88 13.26
N ILE A 115 -7.82 17.39 12.75
CA ILE A 115 -7.53 18.84 12.67
C ILE A 115 -8.60 19.58 11.86
N ASN A 116 -8.97 19.05 10.69
CA ASN A 116 -9.99 19.69 9.84
C ASN A 116 -11.37 19.77 10.52
N ARG A 117 -11.68 18.86 11.45
CA ARG A 117 -12.95 18.91 12.21
C ARG A 117 -12.91 19.90 13.36
N THR A 118 -11.74 20.15 13.96
CA THR A 118 -11.59 21.12 15.05
C THR A 118 -11.53 22.55 14.54
N VAL A 119 -11.04 22.78 13.32
CA VAL A 119 -10.93 24.14 12.73
C VAL A 119 -12.27 24.64 12.14
N HIS A 120 -13.14 23.74 11.68
CA HIS A 120 -14.43 24.08 11.07
C HIS A 120 -15.65 23.86 12.00
N LYS A 121 -15.41 23.77 13.30
CA LYS A 121 -16.45 23.83 14.35
C LYS A 121 -16.46 25.20 14.98
#